data_AF-A0A6N3EPV8-F1
#
_entry.id   AF-A0A6N3EPV8-F1
#
_cell.length_a   1.000
_cell.length_b   1.000
_cell.length_c   1.000
_cell.angle_alpha   90.00
_cell.angle_beta   90.00
_cell.angle_gamma   90.00
#
_symmetry.space_group_name_H-M   'P 1'
#
loop_
_entity.id
_entity.type
_entity.pdbx_description
1 polymer ?
#
loop_
_entity_poly.entity_id
_entity_poly.type
_entity_poly.pdbx_seq_one_letter_code
_entity_poly.pdbx_strand_id
1 'polypeptide(L)'
;MKKRIIGITIIVIAIVICGITYFKHQENVKQENITKQVNELENIKTNFSNTEERDEKFDILKSTVQKHEKYNKSKEKDNKVLAKYKEIIFDMQLEFVDEYNEIIKENTISDIGKSEDIENLNKCKDNLNTLLSNINKEKEFIFSEESGAEKYEKRINELVNSYSKQIIKIKAGQKAQKEAIKKQESQNTSSKSSSTTTENKFFTVTVPKSWGSDWSVKVEDNSMNGIESKLYMFDHGHGGAAVYVLDMSDTSRPLAHYSRMIPDDCESVGTTSDGYEVFMTEAADGFFSQGAKITLK
;
A
#
# COMPACT_ATOMS: atom_id res chain seq x y z
N MET A 1 39.52 -81.36 -41.46
CA MET A 1 39.49 -80.43 -40.31
C MET A 1 39.49 -78.94 -40.70
N LYS A 2 40.21 -78.49 -41.74
CA LYS A 2 40.22 -77.07 -42.16
C LYS A 2 38.85 -76.46 -42.53
N LYS A 3 37.97 -77.18 -43.24
CA LYS A 3 36.63 -76.67 -43.64
C LYS A 3 35.65 -76.48 -42.46
N ARG A 4 35.77 -77.27 -41.38
CA ARG A 4 34.93 -77.13 -40.17
C ARG A 4 35.41 -75.99 -39.25
N ILE A 5 36.72 -75.74 -39.20
CA ILE A 5 37.30 -74.60 -38.46
C ILE A 5 36.96 -73.27 -39.15
N ILE A 6 37.05 -73.20 -40.49
CA ILE A 6 36.67 -72.01 -41.27
C ILE A 6 35.18 -71.67 -41.09
N GLY A 7 34.29 -72.67 -41.06
CA GLY A 7 32.85 -72.46 -40.83
C GLY A 7 32.52 -71.93 -39.42
N ILE A 8 33.21 -72.41 -38.38
CA ILE A 8 33.00 -71.96 -37.00
C ILE A 8 33.52 -70.51 -36.80
N THR A 9 34.65 -70.15 -37.41
CA THR A 9 35.20 -68.78 -37.33
C THR A 9 34.27 -67.75 -38.01
N ILE A 10 33.63 -68.10 -39.14
CA ILE A 10 32.69 -67.20 -39.84
C ILE A 10 31.41 -66.96 -39.02
N ILE A 11 30.90 -67.98 -38.32
CA ILE A 11 29.70 -67.87 -37.48
C ILE A 11 29.93 -66.98 -36.25
N VAL A 12 31.10 -67.08 -35.61
CA VAL A 12 31.44 -66.23 -34.45
C VAL A 12 31.56 -64.76 -34.85
N ILE A 13 32.13 -64.45 -36.01
CA ILE A 13 32.23 -63.08 -36.53
C ILE A 13 30.84 -62.51 -36.85
N ALA A 14 29.92 -63.31 -37.40
CA ALA A 14 28.55 -62.88 -37.68
C ALA A 14 27.76 -62.56 -36.40
N ILE A 15 27.91 -63.35 -35.33
CA ILE A 15 27.27 -63.10 -34.03
C ILE A 15 27.82 -61.82 -33.38
N VAL A 16 29.14 -61.57 -33.48
CA VAL A 16 29.76 -60.34 -32.99
C VAL A 16 29.28 -59.12 -33.78
N ILE A 17 29.16 -59.20 -35.12
CA ILE A 17 28.63 -58.10 -35.94
C ILE A 17 27.16 -57.86 -35.63
N CYS A 18 26.32 -58.90 -35.52
CA CYS A 18 24.93 -58.76 -35.10
C CYS A 18 24.79 -58.19 -33.68
N GLY A 19 25.67 -58.57 -32.76
CA GLY A 19 25.75 -57.99 -31.42
C GLY A 19 26.12 -56.51 -31.44
N ILE A 20 27.10 -56.11 -32.26
CA ILE A 20 27.53 -54.71 -32.43
C ILE A 20 26.43 -53.89 -33.12
N THR A 21 25.75 -54.41 -34.15
CA THR A 21 24.67 -53.69 -34.83
C THR A 21 23.42 -53.59 -33.96
N TYR A 22 23.08 -54.64 -33.20
CA TYR A 22 22.00 -54.63 -32.22
C TYR A 22 22.29 -53.64 -31.08
N PHE A 23 23.51 -53.65 -30.54
CA PHE A 23 23.95 -52.71 -29.51
C PHE A 23 23.92 -51.26 -30.02
N LYS A 24 24.43 -51.01 -31.24
CA LYS A 24 24.35 -49.69 -31.89
C LYS A 24 22.91 -49.25 -32.14
N HIS A 25 22.01 -50.15 -32.53
CA HIS A 25 20.60 -49.84 -32.73
C HIS A 25 19.91 -49.49 -31.40
N GLN A 26 20.15 -50.27 -30.34
CA GLN A 26 19.64 -50.00 -29.00
C GLN A 26 20.19 -48.68 -28.43
N GLU A 27 21.46 -48.38 -28.70
CA GLU A 27 22.10 -47.10 -28.35
C GLU A 27 21.47 -45.93 -29.11
N ASN A 28 21.21 -46.07 -30.41
CA ASN A 28 20.53 -45.06 -31.23
C ASN A 28 19.10 -44.80 -30.71
N VAL A 29 18.31 -45.84 -30.44
CA VAL A 29 16.95 -45.70 -29.89
C VAL A 29 16.99 -44.99 -28.53
N LYS A 30 17.99 -45.29 -27.69
CA LYS A 30 18.17 -44.59 -26.41
C LYS A 30 18.51 -43.10 -26.62
N GLN A 31 19.39 -42.76 -27.56
CA GLN A 31 19.72 -41.36 -27.86
C GLN A 31 18.55 -40.59 -28.48
N GLU A 32 17.74 -41.23 -29.35
CA GLU A 32 16.52 -40.62 -29.89
C GLU A 32 15.51 -40.31 -28.78
N ASN A 33 15.32 -41.23 -27.83
CA ASN A 33 14.44 -41.00 -26.67
C ASN A 33 14.95 -39.85 -25.78
N ILE A 34 16.26 -39.81 -25.50
CA ILE A 34 16.88 -38.70 -24.75
C ILE A 34 16.67 -37.37 -25.48
N THR A 35 16.89 -37.34 -26.79
CA THR A 35 16.72 -36.13 -27.63
C THR A 35 15.27 -35.65 -27.59
N LYS A 36 14.31 -36.57 -27.69
CA LYS A 36 12.88 -36.25 -27.59
C LYS A 36 12.54 -35.63 -26.22
N GLN A 37 12.98 -36.24 -25.13
CA GLN A 37 12.75 -35.72 -23.78
C GLN A 37 13.39 -34.34 -23.57
N VAL A 38 14.61 -34.12 -24.08
CA VAL A 38 15.26 -32.80 -24.04
C VAL A 38 14.46 -31.77 -24.84
N ASN A 39 13.96 -32.11 -26.02
CA ASN A 39 13.13 -31.20 -26.82
C ASN A 39 11.79 -30.87 -26.12
N GLU A 40 11.16 -31.84 -25.45
CA GLU A 40 9.97 -31.59 -24.64
C GLU A 40 10.25 -30.62 -23.48
N LEU A 41 11.42 -30.73 -22.86
CA LEU A 41 11.86 -29.79 -21.82
C LEU A 41 12.13 -28.39 -22.37
N GLU A 42 12.73 -28.26 -23.56
CA GLU A 42 12.89 -26.95 -24.21
C GLU A 42 11.55 -26.30 -24.57
N ASN A 43 10.57 -27.10 -24.98
CA ASN A 43 9.21 -26.60 -25.21
C ASN A 43 8.57 -26.10 -23.91
N ILE A 44 8.80 -26.78 -22.77
CA ILE A 44 8.34 -26.32 -21.46
C ILE A 44 8.99 -24.99 -21.08
N LYS A 45 10.32 -24.85 -21.27
CA LYS A 45 11.04 -23.59 -21.03
C LYS A 45 10.51 -22.45 -21.91
N THR A 46 10.27 -22.72 -23.19
CA THR A 46 9.71 -21.76 -24.13
C THR A 46 8.29 -21.34 -23.73
N ASN A 47 7.44 -22.31 -23.36
CA ASN A 47 6.08 -22.04 -22.90
C ASN A 47 6.09 -21.14 -21.66
N PHE A 48 6.91 -21.47 -20.66
CA PHE A 48 7.10 -20.64 -19.46
C PHE A 48 7.51 -19.20 -19.81
N SER A 49 8.50 -19.04 -20.70
CA SER A 49 9.01 -17.73 -21.09
C SER A 49 7.96 -16.87 -21.80
N ASN A 50 7.05 -17.50 -22.54
CA ASN A 50 5.98 -16.83 -23.28
C ASN A 50 4.69 -16.62 -22.46
N THR A 51 4.56 -17.24 -21.29
CA THR A 51 3.41 -17.06 -20.41
C THR A 51 3.50 -15.71 -19.70
N GLU A 52 2.50 -14.85 -19.87
CA GLU A 52 2.45 -13.54 -19.19
C GLU A 52 1.94 -13.67 -17.76
N GLU A 53 0.91 -14.49 -17.55
CA GLU A 53 0.27 -14.67 -16.25
C GLU A 53 1.22 -15.33 -15.23
N ARG A 54 1.49 -14.62 -14.14
CA ARG A 54 2.44 -15.04 -13.10
C ARG A 54 2.03 -16.37 -12.44
N ASP A 55 0.75 -16.54 -12.14
CA ASP A 55 0.23 -17.75 -11.50
C ASP A 55 0.37 -18.97 -12.44
N GLU A 56 0.17 -18.78 -13.74
CA GLU A 56 0.38 -19.83 -14.74
C GLU A 56 1.87 -20.19 -14.87
N LYS A 57 2.78 -19.19 -14.81
CA LYS A 57 4.23 -19.43 -14.72
C LYS A 57 4.58 -20.29 -13.52
N PHE A 58 4.00 -20.00 -12.36
CA PHE A 58 4.24 -20.77 -11.14
C PHE A 58 3.75 -22.21 -11.29
N ASP A 59 2.57 -22.43 -11.89
CA ASP A 59 2.04 -23.76 -12.16
C ASP A 59 2.94 -24.59 -13.11
N ILE A 60 3.51 -23.95 -14.13
CA ILE A 60 4.48 -24.59 -15.03
C ILE A 60 5.75 -25.01 -14.27
N LEU A 61 6.32 -24.13 -13.46
CA LEU A 61 7.50 -24.44 -12.63
C LEU A 61 7.20 -25.58 -11.67
N LYS A 62 6.11 -25.49 -10.90
CA LYS A 62 5.66 -26.53 -9.97
C LYS A 62 5.50 -27.89 -10.64
N SER A 63 4.83 -27.93 -11.79
CA SER A 63 4.66 -29.15 -12.60
C SER A 63 6.01 -29.71 -13.06
N THR A 64 6.95 -28.84 -13.46
CA THR A 64 8.29 -29.22 -13.92
C THR A 64 9.14 -29.82 -12.79
N VAL A 65 9.12 -29.21 -11.60
CA VAL A 65 9.78 -29.75 -10.39
C VAL A 65 9.23 -31.13 -10.05
N GLN A 66 7.90 -31.29 -10.02
CA GLN A 66 7.27 -32.58 -9.72
C GLN A 66 7.58 -33.65 -10.77
N LYS A 67 7.64 -33.29 -12.06
CA LYS A 67 8.06 -34.21 -13.14
C LYS A 67 9.52 -34.62 -12.98
N HIS A 68 10.42 -33.68 -12.65
CA HIS A 68 11.82 -33.97 -12.36
C HIS A 68 11.97 -34.96 -11.20
N GLU A 69 11.25 -34.75 -10.09
CA GLU A 69 11.29 -35.67 -8.95
C GLU A 69 10.84 -37.09 -9.30
N LYS A 70 9.73 -37.21 -10.06
CA LYS A 70 9.23 -38.50 -10.55
C LYS A 70 10.24 -39.15 -11.49
N TYR A 71 10.82 -38.38 -12.41
CA TYR A 71 11.81 -38.87 -13.37
C TYR A 71 13.10 -39.34 -12.68
N ASN A 72 13.60 -38.62 -11.68
CA ASN A 72 14.79 -38.98 -10.90
C ASN A 72 14.64 -40.31 -10.12
N LYS A 73 13.39 -40.66 -9.76
CA LYS A 73 13.04 -41.93 -9.12
C LYS A 73 12.80 -43.07 -10.12
N SER A 74 12.72 -42.78 -11.42
CA SER A 74 12.43 -43.76 -12.46
C SER A 74 13.63 -44.66 -12.80
N LYS A 75 13.36 -45.86 -13.34
CA LYS A 75 14.39 -46.79 -13.83
C LYS A 75 14.99 -46.35 -15.17
N GLU A 76 14.28 -45.50 -15.91
CA GLU A 76 14.63 -45.02 -17.24
C GLU A 76 15.39 -43.69 -17.21
N LYS A 77 15.78 -43.22 -16.02
CA LYS A 77 16.46 -41.95 -15.86
C LYS A 77 17.77 -41.91 -16.64
N ASP A 78 17.98 -40.80 -17.32
CA ASP A 78 19.24 -40.47 -17.97
C ASP A 78 19.84 -39.19 -17.39
N ASN A 79 21.16 -39.19 -17.21
CA ASN A 79 21.88 -38.06 -16.60
C ASN A 79 21.77 -36.78 -17.43
N LYS A 80 21.70 -36.87 -18.76
CA LYS A 80 21.54 -35.69 -19.63
C LYS A 80 20.17 -35.05 -19.43
N VAL A 81 19.11 -35.86 -19.36
CA VAL A 81 17.74 -35.39 -19.13
C VAL A 81 17.62 -34.79 -17.72
N LEU A 82 18.21 -35.43 -16.70
CA LEU A 82 18.27 -34.88 -15.33
C LEU A 82 19.01 -33.55 -15.27
N ALA A 83 20.15 -33.43 -15.95
CA ALA A 83 20.89 -32.17 -16.03
C ALA A 83 20.04 -31.08 -16.68
N LYS A 84 19.32 -31.40 -17.75
CA LYS A 84 18.45 -30.44 -18.44
C LYS A 84 17.26 -30.01 -17.61
N TYR A 85 16.64 -30.92 -16.85
CA TYR A 85 15.62 -30.57 -15.86
C TYR A 85 16.15 -29.56 -14.84
N LYS A 86 17.34 -29.81 -14.27
CA LYS A 86 17.94 -28.92 -13.27
C LYS A 86 18.23 -27.53 -13.84
N GLU A 87 18.77 -27.47 -15.06
CA GLU A 87 19.01 -26.22 -15.78
C GLU A 87 17.71 -25.41 -15.93
N ILE A 88 16.66 -26.02 -16.46
CA ILE A 88 15.38 -25.35 -16.71
C ILE A 88 14.69 -24.93 -15.41
N ILE A 89 14.69 -25.80 -14.39
CA ILE A 89 14.12 -25.48 -13.08
C ILE A 89 14.87 -24.30 -12.47
N PHE A 90 16.20 -24.28 -12.54
CA PHE A 90 17.01 -23.17 -12.04
C PHE A 90 16.68 -21.87 -12.76
N ASP A 91 16.61 -21.89 -14.10
CA ASP A 91 16.26 -20.70 -14.90
C ASP A 91 14.87 -20.16 -14.51
N MET A 92 13.87 -21.03 -14.36
CA MET A 92 12.52 -20.66 -13.95
C MET A 92 12.49 -20.08 -12.53
N GLN A 93 13.19 -20.72 -11.58
CA GLN A 93 13.29 -20.24 -10.19
C GLN A 93 13.97 -18.87 -10.13
N LEU A 94 14.99 -18.63 -10.96
CA LEU A 94 15.71 -17.37 -11.01
C LEU A 94 14.80 -16.21 -11.40
N GLU A 95 13.85 -16.41 -12.32
CA GLU A 95 12.89 -15.37 -12.71
C GLU A 95 12.00 -14.92 -11.52
N PHE A 96 11.51 -15.86 -10.70
CA PHE A 96 10.76 -15.54 -9.48
C PHE A 96 11.64 -14.82 -8.45
N VAL A 97 12.88 -15.27 -8.28
CA VAL A 97 13.83 -14.65 -7.35
C VAL A 97 14.17 -13.22 -7.78
N ASP A 98 14.33 -12.97 -9.08
CA ASP A 98 14.57 -11.65 -9.63
C ASP A 98 13.35 -10.74 -9.45
N GLU A 99 12.14 -11.25 -9.70
CA GLU A 99 10.87 -10.55 -9.41
C GLU A 99 10.78 -10.15 -7.92
N TYR A 100 11.08 -11.07 -6.99
CA TYR A 100 11.08 -10.77 -5.56
C TYR A 100 12.07 -9.66 -5.20
N ASN A 101 13.27 -9.70 -5.79
CA ASN A 101 14.30 -8.68 -5.57
C ASN A 101 13.89 -7.33 -6.13
N GLU A 102 13.26 -7.30 -7.29
CA GLU A 102 12.75 -6.09 -7.93
C GLU A 102 11.64 -5.45 -7.07
N ILE A 103 10.63 -6.23 -6.67
CA ILE A 103 9.55 -5.74 -5.81
C ILE A 103 10.11 -5.19 -4.49
N ILE A 104 11.07 -5.87 -3.86
CA ILE A 104 11.70 -5.35 -2.64
C ILE A 104 12.43 -4.03 -2.92
N LYS A 105 13.19 -3.95 -4.01
CA LYS A 105 13.95 -2.75 -4.38
C LYS A 105 13.02 -1.56 -4.63
N GLU A 106 11.96 -1.74 -5.41
CA GLU A 106 10.98 -0.70 -5.72
C GLU A 106 10.23 -0.21 -4.47
N ASN A 107 10.01 -1.11 -3.52
CA ASN A 107 9.30 -0.80 -2.27
C ASN A 107 10.27 -0.52 -1.10
N THR A 108 11.54 -0.22 -1.36
CA THR A 108 12.54 0.20 -0.35
C THR A 108 12.80 1.70 -0.45
N ILE A 109 12.43 2.44 0.61
CA ILE A 109 12.70 3.89 0.71
C ILE A 109 14.03 4.10 1.43
N SER A 110 15.00 4.75 0.77
CA SER A 110 16.37 4.91 1.28
C SER A 110 16.45 5.71 2.58
N ASP A 111 15.66 6.78 2.73
CA ASP A 111 15.63 7.63 3.94
C ASP A 111 14.24 7.63 4.57
N ILE A 112 13.79 6.45 4.98
CA ILE A 112 12.49 6.24 5.59
C ILE A 112 12.22 7.19 6.76
N GLY A 113 13.23 7.52 7.57
CA GLY A 113 13.08 8.36 8.75
C GLY A 113 12.68 9.81 8.45
N LYS A 114 12.93 10.27 7.22
CA LYS A 114 12.52 11.58 6.69
C LYS A 114 11.28 11.54 5.82
N SER A 115 10.76 10.35 5.50
CA SER A 115 9.52 10.23 4.74
C SER A 115 8.35 10.70 5.59
N GLU A 116 7.52 11.60 5.05
CA GLU A 116 6.27 12.08 5.67
C GLU A 116 5.02 11.62 4.89
N ASP A 117 5.22 10.98 3.74
CA ASP A 117 4.15 10.51 2.86
C ASP A 117 3.56 9.19 3.38
N ILE A 118 2.53 9.31 4.24
CA ILE A 118 1.83 8.16 4.83
C ILE A 118 1.18 7.28 3.75
N GLU A 119 0.72 7.84 2.63
CA GLU A 119 0.05 7.08 1.57
C GLU A 119 1.06 6.17 0.88
N ASN A 120 2.20 6.73 0.44
CA ASN A 120 3.27 5.95 -0.16
C ASN A 120 3.86 4.91 0.81
N LEU A 121 4.04 5.26 2.09
CA LEU A 121 4.50 4.31 3.13
C LEU A 121 3.54 3.12 3.30
N ASN A 122 2.21 3.35 3.26
CA ASN A 122 1.25 2.24 3.29
C ASN A 122 1.27 1.42 2.00
N LYS A 123 1.34 2.07 0.84
CA LYS A 123 1.44 1.38 -0.45
C LYS A 123 2.64 0.43 -0.50
N CYS A 124 3.83 0.91 -0.10
CA CYS A 124 5.03 0.05 -0.03
C CYS A 124 4.84 -1.11 0.94
N LYS A 125 4.22 -0.87 2.11
CA LYS A 125 3.96 -1.90 3.11
C LYS A 125 2.99 -2.97 2.58
N ASP A 126 1.93 -2.58 1.89
CA ASP A 126 0.92 -3.49 1.36
C ASP A 126 1.50 -4.33 0.22
N ASN A 127 2.28 -3.73 -0.69
CA ASN A 127 3.03 -4.45 -1.71
C ASN A 127 3.98 -5.51 -1.12
N LEU A 128 4.74 -5.13 -0.08
CA LEU A 128 5.66 -6.02 0.61
C LEU A 128 4.93 -7.18 1.33
N ASN A 129 3.77 -6.93 1.92
CA ASN A 129 2.95 -7.98 2.53
C ASN A 129 2.37 -8.94 1.49
N THR A 130 1.94 -8.43 0.33
CA THR A 130 1.51 -9.26 -0.80
C THR A 130 2.65 -10.14 -1.29
N LEU A 131 3.85 -9.59 -1.46
CA LEU A 131 5.04 -10.36 -1.81
C LEU A 131 5.34 -11.44 -0.77
N LEU A 132 5.28 -11.13 0.52
CA LEU A 132 5.50 -12.10 1.59
C LEU A 132 4.50 -13.26 1.53
N SER A 133 3.24 -12.99 1.19
CA SER A 133 2.20 -14.01 0.99
C SER A 133 2.55 -14.94 -0.18
N ASN A 134 2.99 -14.37 -1.30
CA ASN A 134 3.40 -15.13 -2.49
C ASN A 134 4.61 -16.02 -2.18
N ILE A 135 5.67 -15.45 -1.59
CA ILE A 135 6.87 -16.21 -1.16
C ILE A 135 6.47 -17.40 -0.27
N ASN A 136 5.56 -17.20 0.70
CA ASN A 136 5.12 -18.27 1.58
C ASN A 136 4.37 -19.40 0.87
N LYS A 137 3.60 -19.09 -0.17
CA LYS A 137 2.90 -20.10 -0.99
C LYS A 137 3.86 -20.86 -1.91
N GLU A 138 4.92 -20.20 -2.36
CA GLU A 138 5.77 -20.65 -3.45
C GLU A 138 7.08 -21.29 -2.97
N LYS A 139 7.48 -21.03 -1.72
CA LYS A 139 8.83 -21.32 -1.21
C LYS A 139 9.33 -22.74 -1.40
N GLU A 140 8.46 -23.75 -1.31
CA GLU A 140 8.81 -25.17 -1.50
C GLU A 140 9.29 -25.49 -2.92
N PHE A 141 8.88 -24.70 -3.91
CA PHE A 141 9.23 -24.90 -5.33
C PHE A 141 10.25 -23.89 -5.84
N ILE A 142 10.39 -22.73 -5.19
CA ILE A 142 11.36 -21.70 -5.57
C ILE A 142 12.73 -21.92 -4.92
N PHE A 143 12.76 -22.27 -3.63
CA PHE A 143 14.00 -22.37 -2.89
C PHE A 143 14.42 -23.83 -2.70
N SER A 144 15.68 -24.13 -3.00
CA SER A 144 16.27 -25.45 -2.75
C SER A 144 16.54 -25.71 -1.26
N GLU A 145 16.65 -24.65 -0.46
CA GLU A 145 16.86 -24.70 0.99
C GLU A 145 15.91 -23.74 1.69
N GLU A 146 15.39 -24.15 2.86
CA GLU A 146 14.47 -23.36 3.69
C GLU A 146 15.07 -21.98 4.07
N SER A 147 16.40 -21.94 4.26
CA SER A 147 17.16 -20.72 4.55
C SER A 147 17.05 -19.65 3.45
N GLY A 148 16.66 -20.03 2.23
CA GLY A 148 16.42 -19.11 1.11
C GLY A 148 15.22 -18.21 1.37
N ALA A 149 14.07 -18.81 1.70
CA ALA A 149 12.82 -18.09 1.98
C ALA A 149 12.94 -17.22 3.24
N GLU A 150 13.54 -17.75 4.31
CA GLU A 150 13.72 -17.05 5.58
C GLU A 150 14.46 -15.71 5.44
N LYS A 151 15.42 -15.61 4.52
CA LYS A 151 16.14 -14.35 4.24
C LYS A 151 15.21 -13.27 3.71
N TYR A 152 14.31 -13.63 2.80
CA TYR A 152 13.31 -12.72 2.25
C TYR A 152 12.27 -12.35 3.31
N GLU A 153 11.75 -13.34 4.04
CA GLU A 153 10.80 -13.13 5.14
C GLU A 153 11.36 -12.13 6.17
N LYS A 154 12.60 -12.33 6.61
CA LYS A 154 13.27 -11.43 7.55
C LYS A 154 13.40 -10.01 6.99
N ARG A 155 13.94 -9.87 5.77
CA ARG A 155 14.17 -8.55 5.14
C ARG A 155 12.86 -7.79 4.94
N ILE A 156 11.81 -8.47 4.46
CA ILE A 156 10.50 -7.87 4.25
C ILE A 156 9.89 -7.42 5.59
N ASN A 157 9.94 -8.28 6.61
CA ASN A 157 9.42 -7.95 7.95
C ASN A 157 10.14 -6.75 8.58
N GLU A 158 11.47 -6.64 8.41
CA GLU A 158 12.24 -5.48 8.86
C GLU A 158 11.77 -4.18 8.20
N LEU A 159 11.55 -4.19 6.87
CA LEU A 159 11.02 -3.04 6.12
C LEU A 159 9.60 -2.67 6.57
N VAL A 160 8.69 -3.64 6.62
CA VAL A 160 7.28 -3.45 7.05
C VAL A 160 7.21 -2.87 8.47
N ASN A 161 8.04 -3.36 9.38
CA ASN A 161 8.13 -2.84 10.74
C ASN A 161 8.66 -1.41 10.77
N SER A 162 9.65 -1.09 9.94
CA SER A 162 10.19 0.26 9.81
C SER A 162 9.12 1.25 9.30
N TYR A 163 8.37 0.88 8.27
CA TYR A 163 7.25 1.69 7.75
C TYR A 163 6.17 1.91 8.80
N SER A 164 5.79 0.85 9.51
CA SER A 164 4.80 0.93 10.58
C SER A 164 5.23 1.90 11.69
N LYS A 165 6.50 1.85 12.12
CA LYS A 165 7.05 2.79 13.11
C LYS A 165 7.04 4.24 12.62
N GLN A 166 7.45 4.48 11.37
CA GLN A 166 7.47 5.82 10.80
C GLN A 166 6.07 6.41 10.67
N ILE A 167 5.10 5.63 10.18
CA ILE A 167 3.69 6.05 10.09
C ILE A 167 3.15 6.46 11.46
N ILE A 168 3.43 5.66 12.51
CA ILE A 168 3.02 5.99 13.88
C ILE A 168 3.64 7.31 14.34
N LYS A 169 4.94 7.52 14.08
CA LYS A 169 5.65 8.76 14.42
C LYS A 169 5.05 9.98 13.73
N ILE A 170 4.77 9.91 12.43
CA ILE A 170 4.14 11.02 11.67
C ILE A 170 2.77 11.33 12.26
N LYS A 171 1.91 10.32 12.47
CA LYS A 171 0.57 10.50 13.04
C LYS A 171 0.60 11.12 14.44
N ALA A 172 1.54 10.71 15.28
CA ALA A 172 1.74 11.29 16.60
C ALA A 172 2.18 12.77 16.51
N GLY A 173 3.11 13.08 15.59
CA GLY A 173 3.54 14.45 15.32
C GLY A 173 2.40 15.34 14.82
N GLN A 174 1.60 14.87 13.87
CA GLN A 174 0.42 15.58 13.37
C GLN A 174 -0.61 15.83 14.49
N LYS A 175 -0.83 14.84 15.39
CA LYS A 175 -1.71 15.00 16.54
C LYS A 175 -1.18 16.06 17.51
N ALA A 176 0.11 16.00 17.84
CA ALA A 176 0.75 16.97 18.73
C ALA A 176 0.73 18.39 18.13
N GLN A 177 0.93 18.53 16.82
CA GLN A 177 0.85 19.82 16.12
C GLN A 177 -0.58 20.35 16.10
N LYS A 178 -1.59 19.51 15.83
CA LYS A 178 -3.01 19.88 15.94
C LYS A 178 -3.38 20.30 17.36
N GLU A 179 -2.88 19.61 18.38
CA GLU A 179 -3.09 19.99 19.79
C GLU A 179 -2.34 21.28 20.17
N ALA A 180 -1.15 21.52 19.62
CA ALA A 180 -0.40 22.75 19.81
C ALA A 180 -1.07 23.94 19.12
N ILE A 181 -1.59 23.77 17.90
CA ILE A 181 -2.40 24.77 17.20
C ILE A 181 -3.67 25.04 17.99
N LYS A 182 -4.41 24.00 18.44
CA LYS A 182 -5.58 24.19 19.31
C LYS A 182 -5.25 24.92 20.61
N LYS A 183 -4.07 24.67 21.21
CA LYS A 183 -3.61 25.39 22.42
C LYS A 183 -3.15 26.81 22.14
N GLN A 184 -2.54 27.10 21.00
CA GLN A 184 -2.19 28.47 20.57
C GLN A 184 -3.44 29.27 20.17
N GLU A 185 -4.41 28.64 19.49
CA GLU A 185 -5.73 29.21 19.23
C GLU A 185 -6.50 29.44 20.55
N SER A 186 -6.42 28.51 21.51
CA SER A 186 -7.02 28.66 22.84
C SER A 186 -6.29 29.65 23.75
N GLN A 187 -4.98 29.89 23.53
CA GLN A 187 -4.21 30.92 24.25
C GLN A 187 -4.48 32.34 23.75
N ASN A 188 -5.18 32.49 22.62
CA ASN A 188 -5.78 33.75 22.20
C ASN A 188 -7.25 33.93 22.65
N THR A 189 -7.81 33.01 23.42
CA THR A 189 -9.19 33.11 23.92
C THR A 189 -9.27 33.04 25.44
N SER A 190 -8.63 34.01 26.09
CA SER A 190 -9.14 34.67 27.29
C SER A 190 -8.39 36.00 27.45
N SER A 191 -8.51 36.87 26.45
CA SER A 191 -8.20 38.28 26.66
C SER A 191 -9.45 38.95 27.18
N LYS A 192 -9.46 39.31 28.46
CA LYS A 192 -10.34 40.38 28.96
C LYS A 192 -9.96 41.62 28.16
N SER A 193 -10.73 41.94 27.13
CA SER A 193 -10.35 42.96 26.16
C SER A 193 -10.47 44.34 26.79
N SER A 194 -9.39 45.12 26.80
CA SER A 194 -9.46 46.56 27.06
C SER A 194 -9.77 47.37 25.80
N SER A 195 -9.89 46.71 24.63
CA SER A 195 -10.28 47.35 23.37
C SER A 195 -11.78 47.24 23.16
N THR A 196 -12.37 48.28 22.58
CA THR A 196 -13.78 48.27 22.18
C THR A 196 -14.04 47.45 20.90
N THR A 197 -13.03 46.80 20.34
CA THR A 197 -13.11 46.17 19.02
C THR A 197 -12.30 44.87 18.98
N THR A 198 -12.93 43.80 18.48
CA THR A 198 -12.28 42.53 18.11
C THR A 198 -12.47 42.29 16.61
N GLU A 199 -11.42 41.82 15.96
CA GLU A 199 -11.36 41.66 14.51
C GLU A 199 -10.82 40.26 14.15
N ASN A 200 -11.44 39.60 13.18
CA ASN A 200 -10.97 38.33 12.63
C ASN A 200 -11.09 38.32 11.08
N LYS A 201 -10.86 37.19 10.41
CA LYS A 201 -10.92 37.10 8.94
C LYS A 201 -12.33 37.35 8.36
N PHE A 202 -13.38 37.06 9.11
CA PHE A 202 -14.77 37.08 8.64
C PHE A 202 -15.50 38.38 8.96
N PHE A 203 -15.24 38.97 10.12
CA PHE A 203 -15.97 40.15 10.58
C PHE A 203 -15.19 40.94 11.64
N THR A 204 -15.70 42.13 11.93
CA THR A 204 -15.30 42.98 13.05
C THR A 204 -16.48 43.17 14.00
N VAL A 205 -16.25 43.00 15.31
CA VAL A 205 -17.23 43.31 16.36
C VAL A 205 -16.74 44.50 17.17
N THR A 206 -17.57 45.52 17.28
CA THR A 206 -17.32 46.69 18.14
C THR A 206 -18.35 46.76 19.26
N VAL A 207 -17.89 46.86 20.50
CA VAL A 207 -18.75 46.98 21.69
C VAL A 207 -18.84 48.43 22.19
N PRO A 208 -19.90 48.80 22.93
CA PRO A 208 -19.99 50.10 23.58
C PRO A 208 -18.81 50.42 24.49
N LYS A 209 -18.32 51.66 24.45
CA LYS A 209 -17.24 52.14 25.36
C LYS A 209 -17.60 51.95 26.84
N SER A 210 -18.89 52.03 27.17
CA SER A 210 -19.41 51.86 28.54
C SER A 210 -19.18 50.45 29.10
N TRP A 211 -18.98 49.44 28.25
CA TRP A 211 -18.74 48.06 28.69
C TRP A 211 -17.32 47.84 29.18
N GLY A 212 -16.36 48.71 28.83
CA GLY A 212 -14.97 48.57 29.26
C GLY A 212 -14.42 47.17 29.00
N SER A 213 -14.04 46.49 30.09
CA SER A 213 -13.53 45.11 30.07
C SER A 213 -14.56 44.04 30.45
N ASP A 214 -15.84 44.40 30.57
CA ASP A 214 -16.90 43.53 31.07
C ASP A 214 -17.52 42.69 29.96
N TRP A 215 -16.73 42.30 28.97
CA TRP A 215 -17.17 41.42 27.91
C TRP A 215 -16.05 40.47 27.49
N SER A 216 -16.41 39.36 26.86
CA SER A 216 -15.46 38.38 26.36
C SER A 216 -15.98 37.72 25.09
N VAL A 217 -15.05 37.11 24.35
CA VAL A 217 -15.36 36.24 23.21
C VAL A 217 -14.63 34.91 23.40
N LYS A 218 -15.36 33.82 23.24
CA LYS A 218 -14.82 32.45 23.16
C LYS A 218 -15.03 31.94 21.75
N VAL A 219 -14.02 31.29 21.19
CA VAL A 219 -14.09 30.74 19.83
C VAL A 219 -13.97 29.23 19.90
N GLU A 220 -14.88 28.53 19.23
CA GLU A 220 -14.92 27.07 19.15
C GLU A 220 -14.95 26.61 17.69
N ASP A 221 -14.40 25.41 17.46
CA ASP A 221 -14.55 24.70 16.19
C ASP A 221 -15.95 24.06 16.15
N ASN A 222 -16.72 24.41 15.12
CA ASN A 222 -18.08 23.91 14.90
C ASN A 222 -18.17 23.09 13.60
N SER A 223 -17.02 22.69 13.04
CA SER A 223 -16.95 21.96 11.77
C SER A 223 -17.62 20.59 11.86
N MET A 224 -18.42 20.23 10.86
CA MET A 224 -19.16 18.96 10.83
C MET A 224 -19.15 18.36 9.43
N ASN A 225 -18.90 17.05 9.31
CA ASN A 225 -18.98 16.30 8.04
C ASN A 225 -18.17 16.92 6.88
N GLY A 226 -17.00 17.48 7.18
CA GLY A 226 -16.10 18.12 6.22
C GLY A 226 -16.48 19.55 5.82
N ILE A 227 -17.49 20.15 6.46
CA ILE A 227 -17.86 21.56 6.30
C ILE A 227 -17.10 22.37 7.35
N GLU A 228 -16.29 23.34 6.91
CA GLU A 228 -15.59 24.25 7.83
C GLU A 228 -16.61 25.16 8.53
N SER A 229 -16.56 25.21 9.86
CA SER A 229 -17.36 26.16 10.63
C SER A 229 -16.69 26.59 11.93
N LYS A 230 -16.92 27.84 12.32
CA LYS A 230 -16.46 28.43 13.59
C LYS A 230 -17.65 29.01 14.36
N LEU A 231 -17.65 28.81 15.66
CA LEU A 231 -18.61 29.40 16.60
C LEU A 231 -17.91 30.44 17.47
N TYR A 232 -18.40 31.67 17.46
CA TYR A 232 -17.94 32.77 18.30
C TYR A 232 -19.00 33.07 19.35
N MET A 233 -18.71 32.80 20.61
CA MET A 233 -19.59 33.06 21.74
C MET A 233 -19.16 34.34 22.45
N PHE A 234 -19.97 35.37 22.34
CA PHE A 234 -19.82 36.64 23.02
C PHE A 234 -20.61 36.66 24.33
N ASP A 235 -20.00 37.18 25.38
CA ASP A 235 -20.61 37.33 26.70
C ASP A 235 -20.36 38.73 27.24
N HIS A 236 -21.38 39.36 27.80
CA HIS A 236 -21.33 40.65 28.51
C HIS A 236 -21.98 40.53 29.90
N GLY A 237 -21.83 39.40 30.60
CA GLY A 237 -22.29 39.15 31.97
C GLY A 237 -23.82 39.07 32.19
N HIS A 238 -24.60 39.90 31.50
CA HIS A 238 -26.06 40.00 31.56
C HIS A 238 -26.73 39.52 30.25
N GLY A 239 -25.96 39.35 29.19
CA GLY A 239 -26.41 38.91 27.88
C GLY A 239 -25.25 38.42 27.03
N GLY A 240 -25.56 37.71 25.95
CA GLY A 240 -24.57 37.13 25.07
C GLY A 240 -25.09 36.87 23.67
N ALA A 241 -24.19 36.50 22.76
CA ALA A 241 -24.54 36.09 21.41
C ALA A 241 -23.63 34.96 20.93
N ALA A 242 -24.19 34.05 20.15
CA ALA A 242 -23.45 33.05 19.42
C ALA A 242 -23.47 33.41 17.94
N VAL A 243 -22.30 33.58 17.32
CA VAL A 243 -22.14 33.85 15.89
C VAL A 243 -21.51 32.65 15.21
N TYR A 244 -22.20 32.08 14.24
CA TYR A 244 -21.79 30.92 13.47
C TYR A 244 -21.30 31.38 12.10
N VAL A 245 -20.12 30.94 11.71
CA VAL A 245 -19.56 31.17 10.37
C VAL A 245 -19.43 29.83 9.67
N LEU A 246 -20.05 29.67 8.50
CA LEU A 246 -20.11 28.41 7.77
C LEU A 246 -19.58 28.59 6.35
N ASP A 247 -18.73 27.66 5.90
CA ASP A 247 -18.42 27.52 4.48
C ASP A 247 -19.60 26.82 3.78
N MET A 248 -20.40 27.60 3.04
CA MET A 248 -21.52 27.11 2.23
C MET A 248 -21.23 27.13 0.72
N SER A 249 -19.95 27.18 0.32
CA SER A 249 -19.54 27.26 -1.08
C SER A 249 -19.89 26.00 -1.89
N ASP A 250 -19.97 24.83 -1.23
CA ASP A 250 -20.36 23.56 -1.87
C ASP A 250 -21.89 23.47 -2.04
N THR A 251 -22.35 24.00 -3.18
CA THR A 251 -23.76 24.00 -3.59
C THR A 251 -24.29 22.61 -3.98
N SER A 252 -23.43 21.58 -4.05
CA SER A 252 -23.88 20.20 -4.28
C SER A 252 -24.48 19.55 -3.04
N ARG A 253 -24.25 20.12 -1.85
CA ARG A 253 -24.75 19.60 -0.57
C ARG A 253 -26.19 20.04 -0.30
N PRO A 254 -27.08 19.14 0.14
CA PRO A 254 -28.42 19.54 0.55
C PRO A 254 -28.36 20.52 1.73
N LEU A 255 -29.19 21.59 1.69
CA LEU A 255 -29.23 22.64 2.72
C LEU A 255 -29.38 22.10 4.15
N ALA A 256 -30.11 21.00 4.32
CA ALA A 256 -30.30 20.31 5.60
C ALA A 256 -28.99 19.81 6.26
N HIS A 257 -27.87 19.73 5.53
CA HIS A 257 -26.57 19.44 6.13
C HIS A 257 -26.02 20.65 6.90
N TYR A 258 -26.19 21.85 6.38
CA TYR A 258 -25.77 23.09 7.02
C TYR A 258 -26.68 23.45 8.21
N SER A 259 -28.00 23.23 8.09
CA SER A 259 -28.96 23.52 9.17
C SER A 259 -28.71 22.72 10.45
N ARG A 260 -27.98 21.60 10.40
CA ARG A 260 -27.61 20.83 11.61
C ARG A 260 -26.48 21.46 12.43
N MET A 261 -25.78 22.44 11.86
CA MET A 261 -24.62 23.08 12.46
C MET A 261 -24.98 24.38 13.18
N ILE A 262 -26.22 24.84 13.05
CA ILE A 262 -26.76 26.04 13.70
C ILE A 262 -28.07 25.70 14.42
N PRO A 263 -28.39 26.37 15.55
CA PRO A 263 -29.71 26.31 16.17
C PRO A 263 -30.84 26.74 15.22
N ASP A 264 -32.05 26.22 15.47
CA ASP A 264 -33.25 26.52 14.66
C ASP A 264 -33.67 28.00 14.70
N ASP A 265 -33.26 28.72 15.74
CA ASP A 265 -33.61 30.12 16.03
C ASP A 265 -32.52 31.13 15.62
N CYS A 266 -31.63 30.76 14.70
CA CYS A 266 -30.61 31.67 14.20
C CYS A 266 -31.12 32.64 13.14
N GLU A 267 -30.67 33.89 13.23
CA GLU A 267 -30.85 34.93 12.22
C GLU A 267 -29.64 34.99 11.27
N SER A 268 -29.89 35.24 9.98
CA SER A 268 -28.82 35.47 9.02
C SER A 268 -28.27 36.90 9.15
N VAL A 269 -26.95 37.01 9.32
CA VAL A 269 -26.22 38.29 9.34
C VAL A 269 -25.82 38.69 7.92
N GLY A 270 -25.46 37.70 7.09
CA GLY A 270 -25.09 37.88 5.68
C GLY A 270 -23.85 37.07 5.29
N THR A 271 -23.32 37.36 4.10
CA THR A 271 -22.16 36.66 3.52
C THR A 271 -20.91 37.54 3.59
N THR A 272 -19.77 36.94 3.97
CA THR A 272 -18.44 37.57 3.90
C THR A 272 -17.91 37.66 2.46
N SER A 273 -16.90 38.50 2.20
CA SER A 273 -16.26 38.64 0.89
C SER A 273 -15.60 37.36 0.39
N ASP A 274 -15.14 36.50 1.30
CA ASP A 274 -14.59 35.17 1.01
C ASP A 274 -15.68 34.08 0.85
N GLY A 275 -16.97 34.45 0.90
CA GLY A 275 -18.10 33.56 0.62
C GLY A 275 -18.61 32.72 1.80
N TYR A 276 -18.16 33.00 3.02
CA TYR A 276 -18.71 32.35 4.22
C TYR A 276 -20.04 32.99 4.63
N GLU A 277 -21.03 32.16 4.95
CA GLU A 277 -22.32 32.57 5.48
C GLU A 277 -22.25 32.74 7.00
N VAL A 278 -22.82 33.84 7.50
CA VAL A 278 -22.78 34.20 8.92
C VAL A 278 -24.18 34.24 9.51
N PHE A 279 -24.37 33.52 10.60
CA PHE A 279 -25.62 33.46 11.37
C PHE A 279 -25.37 33.85 12.82
N MET A 280 -26.40 34.33 13.51
CA MET A 280 -26.30 34.65 14.93
C MET A 280 -27.55 34.28 15.71
N THR A 281 -27.38 34.06 17.00
CA THR A 281 -28.46 34.02 18.00
C THR A 281 -28.02 34.79 19.25
N GLU A 282 -28.98 35.34 19.98
CA GLU A 282 -28.76 36.10 21.21
C GLU A 282 -29.41 35.42 22.40
N ALA A 283 -28.79 35.55 23.57
CA ALA A 283 -29.29 35.01 24.83
C ALA A 283 -29.43 36.11 25.90
N ALA A 284 -30.41 35.93 26.78
CA ALA A 284 -30.76 36.87 27.85
C ALA A 284 -30.96 38.30 27.33
N ASP A 285 -30.28 39.30 27.88
CA ASP A 285 -30.45 40.70 27.45
C ASP A 285 -29.88 40.99 26.05
N GLY A 286 -29.19 40.01 25.45
CA GLY A 286 -28.53 40.11 24.16
C GLY A 286 -27.15 40.75 24.24
N PHE A 287 -26.46 40.81 23.11
CA PHE A 287 -25.12 41.38 22.97
C PHE A 287 -25.13 42.51 21.94
N PHE A 288 -25.52 42.20 20.71
CA PHE A 288 -25.77 43.16 19.64
C PHE A 288 -27.00 44.02 19.93
N SER A 289 -28.07 43.45 20.50
CA SER A 289 -29.24 44.22 20.94
C SER A 289 -28.91 45.27 22.02
N GLN A 290 -27.83 45.06 22.79
CA GLN A 290 -27.36 45.99 23.82
C GLN A 290 -26.30 46.98 23.31
N GLY A 291 -26.13 47.07 21.99
CA GLY A 291 -25.34 48.12 21.34
C GLY A 291 -24.00 47.68 20.76
N ALA A 292 -23.64 46.39 20.87
CA ALA A 292 -22.53 45.86 20.06
C ALA A 292 -22.90 45.84 18.57
N LYS A 293 -21.90 45.97 17.70
CA LYS A 293 -22.10 45.99 16.24
C LYS A 293 -21.18 45.00 15.57
N ILE A 294 -21.75 44.16 14.72
CA ILE A 294 -21.02 43.29 13.80
C ILE A 294 -20.93 43.93 12.41
N THR A 295 -19.77 43.83 11.77
CA THR A 295 -19.56 44.26 10.38
C THR A 295 -18.82 43.15 9.65
N LEU A 296 -19.47 42.55 8.65
CA LEU A 296 -18.87 41.52 7.81
C LEU A 296 -17.77 42.12 6.95
N LYS A 297 -16.72 41.33 6.71
CA LYS A 297 -15.62 41.67 5.82
C LYS A 297 -15.81 41.00 4.47
#